data_AF-A0A964LUQ6-F1
#
_entry.id   AF-A0A964LUQ6-F1
#
_cell.length_a   1.000
_cell.length_b   1.000
_cell.length_c   1.000
_cell.angle_alpha   90.00
_cell.angle_beta   90.00
_cell.angle_gamma   90.00
#
_symmetry.space_group_name_H-M   'P 1'
#
loop_
_entity.id
_entity.type
_entity.pdbx_description
1 polymer ?
#
loop_
_entity_poly.entity_id
_entity_poly.type
_entity_poly.pdbx_seq_one_letter_code
_entity_poly.pdbx_strand_id
1 'polypeptide(L)'
;MSNLFRLLMLIGASCFSAQVLVPASAQSSLDVFETSISALQDALESGAITSVELVDLYVARINAYDQQGPALNSIVRINPAARTLAAALDAERQRTGARSQLHGIPILVKDNYNTTDMPTTGGSVALAGFVPSANATQVDKLLAAGAIVLAKTNLHEYAYGITSIGSLLGQTRNPYDPRRVPGGSSGGTAAAVAASFGAIGMGSDTCGSIRIPSAFNNLIGLRPTKGLSSIYGIMPLSHTQDVAGPLARSAEDLAILLDIVIGFDANDAATALMQGAPLPNFQAQLQSTDLTQLRIGKLTSYYTAADPAIRQQMDAALSWFEERGAEIIDVEIPDLAGLTARSGLIGHEFRVDLDQYLATFLSNDITNLNDIVDLGLYHEAIQAVLVRSRTSVRNDDSYTTALSARDDLREAIAQLLQSQDLDAIAYPPVAELQVFTGENQPGNNCSISANSGMPALSFPIGFTPNGLPVGLELLGAMQSDAQLLAMGYAFEQVNAVRKAPSTTPPLQAGVAPPARISTLNFSAAGISVQGTITVDVTTNLLQFAVTGAASAGNELYAATLIIDADSAFELTDPIVLNLLGPQRSAASGEHYMSANLREAMQAQRVYLKVFGSSLPREGLTYRLP
;
A
#
# COMPACT_ATOMS: atom_id res chain seq x y z
N MET A 1 -90.88 -21.71 -24.42
CA MET A 1 -90.50 -22.05 -25.81
C MET A 1 -89.02 -22.47 -25.76
N SER A 2 -88.71 -23.76 -25.63
CA SER A 2 -88.32 -24.70 -26.74
C SER A 2 -87.10 -24.17 -27.51
N ASN A 3 -85.97 -24.83 -27.75
CA ASN A 3 -85.50 -26.22 -27.79
C ASN A 3 -83.94 -26.15 -27.73
N LEU A 4 -83.23 -27.02 -27.00
CA LEU A 4 -82.55 -28.24 -27.49
C LEU A 4 -81.59 -28.06 -28.70
N PHE A 5 -80.27 -28.24 -28.51
CA PHE A 5 -79.27 -28.93 -29.38
C PHE A 5 -77.87 -28.82 -28.68
N ARG A 6 -77.29 -29.90 -28.09
CA ARG A 6 -76.17 -30.76 -28.59
C ARG A 6 -75.00 -29.94 -29.19
N LEU A 7 -73.70 -30.08 -28.87
CA LEU A 7 -72.88 -31.26 -28.54
C LEU A 7 -71.41 -30.84 -28.22
N LEU A 8 -70.76 -31.55 -27.28
CA LEU A 8 -69.33 -31.87 -27.07
C LEU A 8 -68.17 -30.82 -26.98
N MET A 9 -67.49 -30.93 -25.82
CA MET A 9 -66.03 -31.03 -25.55
C MET A 9 -65.04 -30.02 -26.16
N LEU A 10 -64.39 -29.24 -25.28
CA LEU A 10 -62.95 -29.37 -25.03
C LEU A 10 -62.59 -28.75 -23.66
N ILE A 11 -61.91 -29.54 -22.83
CA ILE A 11 -61.39 -29.14 -21.52
C ILE A 11 -60.09 -28.37 -21.75
N GLY A 12 -60.06 -27.10 -21.32
CA GLY A 12 -58.83 -26.32 -21.15
C GLY A 12 -58.78 -25.84 -19.70
N ALA A 13 -57.92 -26.46 -18.89
CA ALA A 13 -57.68 -26.04 -17.52
C ALA A 13 -56.83 -24.75 -17.52
N SER A 14 -57.36 -23.66 -16.98
CA SER A 14 -56.60 -22.44 -16.68
C SER A 14 -56.40 -22.34 -15.18
N CYS A 15 -55.22 -22.76 -14.71
CA CYS A 15 -54.73 -22.44 -13.36
C CYS A 15 -54.32 -20.97 -13.32
N PHE A 16 -55.06 -20.14 -12.60
CA PHE A 16 -54.62 -18.81 -12.20
C PHE A 16 -53.52 -18.95 -11.13
N SER A 17 -52.27 -18.70 -11.53
CA SER A 17 -51.15 -18.56 -10.60
C SER A 17 -51.00 -17.09 -10.28
N ALA A 18 -51.38 -16.67 -9.07
CA ALA A 18 -51.09 -15.33 -8.58
C ALA A 18 -49.58 -15.19 -8.36
N GLN A 19 -48.89 -14.53 -9.30
CA GLN A 19 -47.49 -14.15 -9.11
C GLN A 19 -47.44 -12.99 -8.12
N VAL A 20 -46.93 -13.26 -6.93
CA VAL A 20 -46.41 -12.22 -6.03
C VAL A 20 -45.18 -11.64 -6.73
N LEU A 21 -45.30 -10.44 -7.30
CA LEU A 21 -44.15 -9.65 -7.71
C LEU A 21 -43.39 -9.25 -6.45
N VAL A 22 -42.32 -9.98 -6.15
CA VAL A 22 -41.24 -9.46 -5.31
C VAL A 22 -40.60 -8.32 -6.10
N PRO A 23 -40.57 -7.08 -5.60
CA PRO A 23 -39.83 -6.03 -6.27
C PRO A 23 -38.37 -6.46 -6.30
N ALA A 24 -37.78 -6.51 -7.49
CA ALA A 24 -36.33 -6.63 -7.63
C ALA A 24 -35.73 -5.44 -6.88
N SER A 25 -35.18 -5.68 -5.70
CA SER A 25 -34.36 -4.69 -5.01
C SER A 25 -33.27 -4.31 -5.99
N ALA A 26 -33.19 -3.04 -6.35
CA ALA A 26 -32.03 -2.48 -7.05
C ALA A 26 -30.82 -2.80 -6.19
N GLN A 27 -30.11 -3.87 -6.54
CA GLN A 27 -28.91 -4.31 -5.86
C GLN A 27 -27.88 -3.22 -6.13
N SER A 28 -27.66 -2.35 -5.15
CA SER A 28 -26.61 -1.35 -5.22
C SER A 28 -25.28 -2.08 -5.41
N SER A 29 -24.67 -1.89 -6.57
CA SER A 29 -23.37 -2.46 -6.92
C SER A 29 -22.24 -1.70 -6.22
N LEU A 30 -22.24 -1.67 -4.88
CA LEU A 30 -21.13 -1.08 -4.14
C LEU A 30 -19.85 -1.87 -4.48
N ASP A 31 -18.81 -1.17 -4.92
CA ASP A 31 -17.47 -1.72 -5.07
C ASP A 31 -16.62 -1.26 -3.89
N VAL A 32 -15.79 -2.14 -3.33
CA VAL A 32 -14.87 -1.81 -2.24
C VAL A 32 -13.61 -1.06 -2.73
N PHE A 33 -13.38 -1.01 -4.04
CA PHE A 33 -12.28 -0.29 -4.65
C PHE A 33 -12.30 1.20 -4.29
N GLU A 34 -11.22 1.67 -3.63
CA GLU A 34 -11.05 3.07 -3.19
C GLU A 34 -12.19 3.63 -2.31
N THR A 35 -13.01 2.78 -1.70
CA THR A 35 -14.10 3.23 -0.82
C THR A 35 -13.60 3.44 0.61
N SER A 36 -13.99 4.56 1.22
CA SER A 36 -13.61 4.96 2.60
C SER A 36 -14.42 4.20 3.65
N ILE A 37 -13.90 4.12 4.88
CA ILE A 37 -14.59 3.46 5.99
C ILE A 37 -15.95 4.12 6.26
N SER A 38 -16.03 5.45 6.19
CA SER A 38 -17.30 6.19 6.35
C SER A 38 -18.34 5.78 5.31
N ALA A 39 -17.95 5.70 4.02
CA ALA A 39 -18.86 5.27 2.96
C ALA A 39 -19.28 3.80 3.09
N LEU A 40 -18.37 2.92 3.56
CA LEU A 40 -18.71 1.54 3.87
C LEU A 40 -19.71 1.45 5.04
N GLN A 41 -19.55 2.27 6.08
CA GLN A 41 -20.51 2.33 7.19
C GLN A 41 -21.87 2.84 6.75
N ASP A 42 -21.95 3.87 5.92
CA ASP A 42 -23.22 4.37 5.37
C ASP A 42 -23.95 3.28 4.56
N ALA A 43 -23.20 2.48 3.79
CA ALA A 43 -23.76 1.36 3.04
C ALA A 43 -24.25 0.22 3.96
N LEU A 44 -23.53 -0.09 5.04
CA LEU A 44 -23.95 -1.07 6.04
C LEU A 44 -25.19 -0.61 6.82
N GLU A 45 -25.25 0.68 7.18
CA GLU A 45 -26.34 1.25 7.97
C GLU A 45 -27.65 1.34 7.15
N SER A 46 -27.53 1.68 5.87
CA SER A 46 -28.68 1.69 4.95
C SER A 46 -29.14 0.30 4.51
N GLY A 47 -28.39 -0.76 4.83
CA GLY A 47 -28.64 -2.12 4.36
C GLY A 47 -28.39 -2.32 2.87
N ALA A 48 -27.65 -1.39 2.23
CA ALA A 48 -27.21 -1.48 0.84
C ALA A 48 -26.18 -2.61 0.64
N ILE A 49 -25.46 -2.96 1.69
CA ILE A 49 -24.53 -4.09 1.76
C ILE A 49 -24.50 -4.67 3.18
N THR A 50 -24.06 -5.91 3.31
CA THR A 50 -23.75 -6.58 4.58
C THR A 50 -22.24 -6.73 4.78
N SER A 51 -21.78 -6.95 6.01
CA SER A 51 -20.38 -7.24 6.29
C SER A 51 -19.92 -8.54 5.63
N VAL A 52 -20.81 -9.53 5.51
CA VAL A 52 -20.53 -10.76 4.75
C VAL A 52 -20.21 -10.44 3.28
N GLU A 53 -21.00 -9.59 2.64
CA GLU A 53 -20.76 -9.17 1.26
C GLU A 53 -19.47 -8.34 1.13
N LEU A 54 -19.14 -7.48 2.11
CA LEU A 54 -17.85 -6.79 2.14
C LEU A 54 -16.67 -7.75 2.20
N VAL A 55 -16.73 -8.78 3.06
CA VAL A 55 -15.71 -9.84 3.10
C VAL A 55 -15.59 -10.52 1.75
N ASP A 56 -16.72 -10.93 1.15
CA ASP A 56 -16.74 -11.63 -0.14
C ASP A 56 -16.14 -10.75 -1.27
N LEU A 57 -16.40 -9.43 -1.27
CA LEU A 57 -15.82 -8.47 -2.24
C LEU A 57 -14.30 -8.30 -2.08
N TYR A 58 -13.79 -8.13 -0.86
CA TYR A 58 -12.34 -8.04 -0.63
C TYR A 58 -11.62 -9.35 -0.97
N VAL A 59 -12.21 -10.50 -0.61
CA VAL A 59 -11.66 -11.82 -0.97
C VAL A 59 -11.62 -12.01 -2.49
N ALA A 60 -12.64 -11.56 -3.23
CA ALA A 60 -12.62 -11.59 -4.69
C ALA A 60 -11.44 -10.79 -5.27
N ARG A 61 -11.13 -9.62 -4.70
CA ARG A 61 -9.97 -8.81 -5.11
C ARG A 61 -8.64 -9.49 -4.80
N ILE A 62 -8.50 -10.09 -3.61
CA ILE A 62 -7.30 -10.86 -3.24
C ILE A 62 -7.09 -12.01 -4.23
N ASN A 63 -8.14 -12.79 -4.52
CA ASN A 63 -8.07 -13.92 -5.45
C ASN A 63 -7.66 -13.49 -6.87
N ALA A 64 -8.13 -12.32 -7.31
CA ALA A 64 -7.87 -11.80 -8.65
C ALA A 64 -6.43 -11.27 -8.85
N TYR A 65 -5.80 -10.73 -7.80
CA TYR A 65 -4.60 -9.90 -7.96
C TYR A 65 -3.41 -10.28 -7.05
N ASP A 66 -3.62 -10.99 -5.94
CA ASP A 66 -2.52 -11.27 -5.01
C ASP A 66 -1.59 -12.38 -5.54
N GLN A 67 -2.16 -13.48 -6.03
CA GLN A 67 -1.42 -14.63 -6.60
C GLN A 67 -1.60 -14.76 -8.12
N GLN A 68 -2.46 -13.92 -8.70
CA GLN A 68 -2.78 -13.85 -10.13
C GLN A 68 -2.61 -12.41 -10.62
N GLY A 69 -2.75 -12.14 -11.91
CA GLY A 69 -2.56 -10.80 -12.47
C GLY A 69 -1.17 -10.23 -12.14
N PRO A 70 -1.03 -9.13 -11.37
CA PRO A 70 0.27 -8.60 -10.97
C PRO A 70 1.06 -9.52 -10.01
N ALA A 71 0.38 -10.50 -9.39
CA ALA A 71 0.92 -11.42 -8.39
C ALA A 71 1.66 -10.67 -7.27
N LEU A 72 0.93 -9.77 -6.59
CA LEU A 72 1.47 -8.90 -5.53
C LEU A 72 2.11 -9.65 -4.37
N ASN A 73 1.64 -10.87 -4.09
CA ASN A 73 2.17 -11.75 -3.07
C ASN A 73 2.27 -11.08 -1.68
N SER A 74 1.18 -10.40 -1.32
CA SER A 74 1.05 -9.51 -0.17
C SER A 74 0.24 -10.12 0.98
N ILE A 75 -0.50 -11.20 0.74
CA ILE A 75 -1.33 -11.89 1.74
C ILE A 75 -0.67 -13.22 2.13
N VAL A 76 -0.30 -13.37 3.40
CA VAL A 76 0.21 -14.64 3.95
C VAL A 76 -0.93 -15.65 4.09
N ARG A 77 -2.09 -15.20 4.61
CA ARG A 77 -3.28 -16.03 4.77
C ARG A 77 -4.54 -15.18 4.95
N ILE A 78 -5.66 -15.65 4.42
CA ILE A 78 -7.00 -15.14 4.72
C ILE A 78 -7.51 -15.83 5.98
N ASN A 79 -8.20 -15.10 6.86
CA ASN A 79 -8.84 -15.64 8.04
C ASN A 79 -9.99 -16.56 7.64
N PRO A 80 -9.92 -17.87 7.92
CA PRO A 80 -10.97 -18.81 7.54
C PRO A 80 -12.30 -18.53 8.25
N ALA A 81 -12.29 -17.82 9.38
CA ALA A 81 -13.48 -17.42 10.11
C ALA A 81 -14.05 -16.07 9.67
N ALA A 82 -13.40 -15.31 8.78
CA ALA A 82 -13.78 -13.93 8.43
C ALA A 82 -15.27 -13.79 8.08
N ARG A 83 -15.78 -14.71 7.24
CA ARG A 83 -17.18 -14.69 6.79
C ARG A 83 -18.16 -15.00 7.92
N THR A 84 -17.82 -15.92 8.82
CA THR A 84 -18.64 -16.25 9.99
C THR A 84 -18.65 -15.10 11.00
N LEU A 85 -17.50 -14.46 11.23
CA LEU A 85 -17.37 -13.27 12.07
C LEU A 85 -18.20 -12.11 11.50
N ALA A 86 -18.16 -11.91 10.18
CA ALA A 86 -18.96 -10.91 9.49
C ALA A 86 -20.46 -11.13 9.71
N ALA A 87 -20.95 -12.36 9.53
CA ALA A 87 -22.36 -12.69 9.76
C ALA A 87 -22.81 -12.44 11.21
N ALA A 88 -21.92 -12.69 12.19
CA ALA A 88 -22.20 -12.39 13.59
C ALA A 88 -22.30 -10.88 13.84
N LEU A 89 -21.42 -10.08 13.22
CA LEU A 89 -21.43 -8.62 13.33
C LEU A 89 -22.63 -7.99 12.60
N ASP A 90 -23.07 -8.56 11.47
CA ASP A 90 -24.33 -8.18 10.80
C ASP A 90 -25.53 -8.41 11.74
N ALA A 91 -25.62 -9.59 12.36
CA ALA A 91 -26.68 -9.90 13.32
C ALA A 91 -26.63 -9.00 14.56
N GLU A 92 -25.43 -8.66 15.03
CA GLU A 92 -25.24 -7.72 16.13
C GLU A 92 -25.69 -6.30 15.76
N ARG A 93 -25.34 -5.81 14.57
CA ARG A 93 -25.78 -4.49 14.09
C ARG A 93 -27.30 -4.38 14.13
N GLN A 94 -28.01 -5.40 13.66
CA GLN A 94 -29.48 -5.42 13.68
C GLN A 94 -30.07 -5.45 15.10
N ARG A 95 -29.35 -6.01 16.07
CA ARG A 95 -29.83 -6.18 17.45
C ARG A 95 -29.51 -4.97 18.35
N THR A 96 -28.31 -4.40 18.23
CA THR A 96 -27.78 -3.39 19.16
C THR A 96 -27.15 -2.18 18.48
N GLY A 97 -27.09 -2.13 17.15
CA GLY A 97 -26.35 -1.12 16.41
C GLY A 97 -24.85 -1.41 16.32
N ALA A 98 -24.13 -0.54 15.61
CA ALA A 98 -22.68 -0.63 15.45
C ALA A 98 -21.94 -0.27 16.75
N ARG A 99 -20.86 -1.02 17.04
CA ARG A 99 -19.95 -0.71 18.17
C ARG A 99 -19.10 0.54 17.94
N SER A 100 -18.70 0.77 16.69
CA SER A 100 -17.84 1.85 16.23
C SER A 100 -17.93 1.99 14.70
N GLN A 101 -17.18 2.92 14.10
CA GLN A 101 -17.01 3.01 12.65
C GLN A 101 -16.29 1.80 12.02
N LEU A 102 -15.68 0.92 12.82
CA LEU A 102 -15.09 -0.32 12.34
C LEU A 102 -16.03 -1.52 12.44
N HIS A 103 -17.25 -1.35 12.97
CA HIS A 103 -18.18 -2.46 13.14
C HIS A 103 -18.50 -3.12 11.80
N GLY A 104 -18.07 -4.36 11.62
CA GLY A 104 -18.28 -5.10 10.39
C GLY A 104 -17.35 -4.73 9.23
N ILE A 105 -16.28 -3.96 9.47
CA ILE A 105 -15.32 -3.53 8.45
C ILE A 105 -14.15 -4.52 8.36
N PRO A 106 -13.85 -5.08 7.18
CA PRO A 106 -12.68 -5.93 6.95
C PRO A 106 -11.36 -5.13 6.93
N ILE A 107 -10.43 -5.49 7.81
CA ILE A 107 -9.10 -4.87 7.94
C ILE A 107 -7.99 -5.90 7.76
N LEU A 108 -6.78 -5.41 7.47
CA LEU A 108 -5.58 -6.24 7.32
C LEU A 108 -4.64 -6.05 8.50
N VAL A 109 -3.96 -7.11 8.93
CA VAL A 109 -2.93 -7.00 9.97
C VAL A 109 -1.63 -7.63 9.52
N LYS A 110 -0.51 -6.95 9.72
CA LYS A 110 0.82 -7.49 9.42
C LYS A 110 1.06 -8.80 10.16
N ASP A 111 1.75 -9.74 9.53
CA ASP A 111 2.00 -11.09 10.06
C ASP A 111 3.02 -11.15 11.23
N ASN A 112 3.30 -10.00 11.85
CA ASN A 112 3.97 -9.91 13.15
C ASN A 112 3.02 -9.50 14.28
N TYR A 113 1.73 -9.29 14.03
CA TYR A 113 0.72 -9.07 15.08
C TYR A 113 0.20 -10.42 15.56
N ASN A 114 0.12 -10.65 16.87
CA ASN A 114 -0.47 -11.87 17.41
C ASN A 114 -1.98 -11.92 17.16
N THR A 115 -2.42 -13.09 16.72
CA THR A 115 -3.83 -13.49 16.61
C THR A 115 -3.96 -14.90 17.17
N THR A 116 -4.97 -15.18 17.96
CA THR A 116 -5.21 -16.50 18.55
C THR A 116 -5.95 -17.46 17.61
N ASP A 117 -6.48 -16.95 16.50
CA ASP A 117 -7.21 -17.71 15.48
C ASP A 117 -6.39 -18.00 14.21
N MET A 118 -5.20 -17.42 14.08
CA MET A 118 -4.29 -17.58 12.93
C MET A 118 -2.83 -17.52 13.36
N PRO A 119 -1.92 -18.21 12.65
CA PRO A 119 -0.48 -18.10 12.92
C PRO A 119 0.06 -16.67 12.79
N THR A 120 1.11 -16.37 13.56
CA THR A 120 1.91 -15.15 13.46
C THR A 120 3.36 -15.53 13.19
N THR A 121 3.79 -15.42 11.93
CA THR A 121 5.02 -16.11 11.49
C THR A 121 6.23 -15.18 11.37
N GLY A 122 6.02 -13.86 11.42
CA GLY A 122 7.07 -12.89 11.10
C GLY A 122 7.57 -13.00 9.65
N GLY A 123 6.81 -13.63 8.76
CA GLY A 123 7.20 -13.91 7.37
C GLY A 123 8.15 -15.10 7.22
N SER A 124 8.34 -15.89 8.30
CA SER A 124 9.32 -16.98 8.34
C SER A 124 8.69 -18.36 8.32
N VAL A 125 9.33 -19.28 7.58
CA VAL A 125 8.95 -20.69 7.56
C VAL A 125 9.16 -21.36 8.93
N ALA A 126 10.08 -20.85 9.76
CA ALA A 126 10.32 -21.36 11.11
C ALA A 126 9.06 -21.32 11.99
N LEU A 127 8.23 -20.30 11.80
CA LEU A 127 7.04 -20.04 12.61
C LEU A 127 5.75 -20.24 11.81
N ALA A 128 5.79 -20.99 10.70
CA ALA A 128 4.65 -21.18 9.79
C ALA A 128 3.38 -21.72 10.48
N GLY A 129 3.56 -22.51 11.55
CA GLY A 129 2.49 -23.08 12.39
C GLY A 129 2.35 -22.45 13.78
N PHE A 130 3.10 -21.40 14.10
CA PHE A 130 3.08 -20.77 15.43
C PHE A 130 1.80 -19.96 15.62
N VAL A 131 0.88 -20.46 16.46
CA VAL A 131 -0.31 -19.74 16.92
C VAL A 131 -0.06 -19.22 18.34
N PRO A 132 0.06 -17.90 18.54
CA PRO A 132 0.31 -17.30 19.85
C PRO A 132 -0.78 -17.59 20.89
N SER A 133 -0.40 -17.62 22.17
CA SER A 133 -1.32 -17.85 23.29
C SER A 133 -2.27 -16.68 23.61
N ALA A 134 -2.00 -15.48 23.09
CA ALA A 134 -2.82 -14.28 23.28
C ALA A 134 -2.71 -13.37 22.05
N ASN A 135 -3.74 -12.56 21.81
CA ASN A 135 -3.75 -11.55 20.75
C ASN A 135 -2.78 -10.40 21.10
N ALA A 136 -2.39 -9.63 20.09
CA ALA A 136 -1.79 -8.32 20.33
C ALA A 136 -2.83 -7.37 20.95
N THR A 137 -2.41 -6.47 21.84
CA THR A 137 -3.33 -5.52 22.48
C THR A 137 -4.10 -4.68 21.45
N GLN A 138 -3.43 -4.27 20.37
CA GLN A 138 -4.09 -3.54 19.29
C GLN A 138 -5.13 -4.40 18.54
N VAL A 139 -4.88 -5.70 18.38
CA VAL A 139 -5.85 -6.63 17.78
C VAL A 139 -7.08 -6.77 18.68
N ASP A 140 -6.90 -6.90 20.00
CA ASP A 140 -8.04 -6.95 20.93
C ASP A 140 -8.89 -5.67 20.89
N LYS A 141 -8.25 -4.49 20.82
CA LYS A 141 -8.97 -3.21 20.65
C LYS A 141 -9.76 -3.16 19.34
N LEU A 142 -9.18 -3.63 18.25
CA LEU A 142 -9.84 -3.67 16.93
C LEU A 142 -11.04 -4.65 16.91
N LEU A 143 -10.88 -5.85 17.49
CA LEU A 143 -11.96 -6.82 17.63
C LEU A 143 -13.08 -6.30 18.53
N ALA A 144 -12.73 -5.62 19.64
CA ALA A 144 -13.69 -4.98 20.52
C ALA A 144 -14.49 -3.88 19.78
N ALA A 145 -13.83 -3.10 18.92
CA ALA A 145 -14.44 -2.10 18.06
C ALA A 145 -15.34 -2.70 16.95
N GLY A 146 -15.32 -4.03 16.77
CA GLY A 146 -16.13 -4.74 15.78
C GLY A 146 -15.45 -4.89 14.41
N ALA A 147 -14.15 -4.66 14.30
CA ALA A 147 -13.41 -4.90 13.06
C ALA A 147 -13.31 -6.41 12.76
N ILE A 148 -13.23 -6.75 11.47
CA ILE A 148 -12.98 -8.12 11.01
C ILE A 148 -11.52 -8.19 10.55
N VAL A 149 -10.68 -8.92 11.27
CA VAL A 149 -9.32 -9.22 10.79
C VAL A 149 -9.44 -10.20 9.60
N LEU A 150 -9.40 -9.65 8.39
CA LEU A 150 -9.63 -10.38 7.15
C LEU A 150 -8.45 -11.28 6.80
N ALA A 151 -7.23 -10.78 6.94
CA ALA A 151 -6.04 -11.47 6.50
C ALA A 151 -4.77 -11.00 7.23
N LYS A 152 -3.77 -11.89 7.24
CA LYS A 152 -2.40 -11.56 7.63
C LYS A 152 -1.62 -11.12 6.39
N THR A 153 -0.95 -9.98 6.45
CA THR A 153 -0.16 -9.44 5.33
C THR A 153 1.32 -9.77 5.47
N ASN A 154 1.98 -9.97 4.32
CA ASN A 154 3.40 -10.28 4.24
C ASN A 154 4.27 -9.10 4.72
N LEU A 155 5.50 -9.40 5.06
CA LEU A 155 6.48 -8.44 5.54
C LEU A 155 7.89 -8.81 5.11
N HIS A 156 8.84 -7.91 5.31
CA HIS A 156 10.24 -8.32 5.31
C HIS A 156 10.48 -9.18 6.55
N GLU A 157 11.05 -10.37 6.36
CA GLU A 157 11.13 -11.39 7.41
C GLU A 157 11.75 -10.84 8.72
N TYR A 158 11.08 -11.13 9.84
CA TYR A 158 11.34 -10.59 11.18
C TYR A 158 11.43 -9.06 11.26
N ALA A 159 10.75 -8.36 10.35
CA ALA A 159 10.77 -6.92 10.20
C ALA A 159 12.16 -6.30 9.91
N TYR A 160 13.17 -7.10 9.52
CA TYR A 160 14.58 -6.67 9.52
C TYR A 160 15.00 -5.81 8.30
N GLY A 161 14.13 -5.61 7.33
CA GLY A 161 14.49 -4.90 6.10
C GLY A 161 13.31 -4.20 5.43
N ILE A 162 13.62 -3.48 4.35
CA ILE A 162 12.68 -2.54 3.72
C ILE A 162 12.32 -2.91 2.28
N THR A 163 12.49 -4.18 1.90
CA THR A 163 12.13 -4.70 0.57
C THR A 163 10.97 -5.69 0.56
N SER A 164 10.51 -6.13 1.74
CA SER A 164 9.41 -7.08 1.94
C SER A 164 9.56 -8.44 1.23
N ILE A 165 10.64 -9.14 1.58
CA ILE A 165 10.93 -10.53 1.19
C ILE A 165 11.06 -11.40 2.45
N GLY A 166 10.63 -12.66 2.37
CA GLY A 166 10.78 -13.62 3.46
C GLY A 166 10.68 -15.07 3.02
N SER A 167 11.13 -15.99 3.88
CA SER A 167 11.21 -17.42 3.56
C SER A 167 9.87 -18.12 3.41
N LEU A 168 8.80 -17.61 4.05
CA LEU A 168 7.49 -18.25 4.01
C LEU A 168 6.76 -18.01 2.68
N LEU A 169 6.61 -16.74 2.29
CA LEU A 169 5.81 -16.35 1.12
C LEU A 169 6.67 -15.89 -0.07
N GLY A 170 7.91 -15.46 0.17
CA GLY A 170 8.76 -14.83 -0.83
C GLY A 170 8.55 -13.33 -0.94
N GLN A 171 8.80 -12.79 -2.13
CA GLN A 171 8.83 -11.35 -2.41
C GLN A 171 7.41 -10.79 -2.59
N THR A 172 7.07 -9.73 -1.83
CA THR A 172 5.91 -8.87 -2.12
C THR A 172 6.26 -7.90 -3.27
N ARG A 173 5.34 -7.58 -4.17
CA ARG A 173 5.56 -6.63 -5.28
C ARG A 173 4.79 -5.33 -5.09
N ASN A 174 5.32 -4.24 -5.63
CA ASN A 174 4.66 -2.94 -5.63
C ASN A 174 3.52 -2.90 -6.67
N PRO A 175 2.29 -2.52 -6.32
CA PRO A 175 1.18 -2.48 -7.28
C PRO A 175 1.30 -1.35 -8.32
N TYR A 176 2.13 -0.33 -8.12
CA TYR A 176 2.38 0.71 -9.13
C TYR A 176 3.34 0.25 -10.24
N ASP A 177 4.29 -0.63 -9.87
CA ASP A 177 5.21 -1.31 -10.77
C ASP A 177 5.58 -2.69 -10.18
N PRO A 178 4.93 -3.81 -10.59
CA PRO A 178 5.18 -5.13 -10.02
C PRO A 178 6.61 -5.67 -10.16
N ARG A 179 7.50 -4.97 -10.90
CA ARG A 179 8.92 -5.31 -10.98
C ARG A 179 9.73 -4.73 -9.82
N ARG A 180 9.13 -3.91 -8.96
CA ARG A 180 9.80 -3.14 -7.90
C ARG A 180 9.35 -3.56 -6.51
N VAL A 181 10.18 -3.23 -5.52
CA VAL A 181 9.89 -3.47 -4.12
C VAL A 181 8.78 -2.51 -3.62
N PRO A 182 7.88 -2.96 -2.73
CA PRO A 182 6.83 -2.14 -2.13
C PRO A 182 7.33 -1.34 -0.92
N GLY A 183 8.63 -1.34 -0.64
CA GLY A 183 9.18 -0.83 0.60
C GLY A 183 9.01 -1.88 1.70
N GLY A 184 9.19 -1.50 2.96
CA GLY A 184 9.00 -2.42 4.06
C GLY A 184 9.51 -1.89 5.38
N SER A 185 9.44 -2.69 6.44
CA SER A 185 9.02 -4.11 6.43
C SER A 185 7.52 -4.33 6.27
N SER A 186 6.64 -3.33 6.44
CA SER A 186 5.18 -3.47 6.26
C SER A 186 4.73 -3.37 4.79
N GLY A 187 5.56 -3.81 3.84
CA GLY A 187 5.27 -3.66 2.41
C GLY A 187 4.12 -4.53 1.91
N GLY A 188 3.88 -5.70 2.50
CA GLY A 188 2.67 -6.48 2.22
C GLY A 188 1.40 -5.75 2.64
N THR A 189 1.40 -5.13 3.84
CA THR A 189 0.27 -4.29 4.27
C THR A 189 0.04 -3.14 3.29
N ALA A 190 1.11 -2.40 2.92
CA ALA A 190 0.98 -1.26 2.03
C ALA A 190 0.51 -1.65 0.61
N ALA A 191 1.09 -2.70 0.02
CA ALA A 191 0.67 -3.20 -1.29
C ALA A 191 -0.80 -3.63 -1.28
N ALA A 192 -1.22 -4.37 -0.24
CA ALA A 192 -2.59 -4.85 -0.10
C ALA A 192 -3.60 -3.70 0.11
N VAL A 193 -3.29 -2.70 0.94
CA VAL A 193 -4.16 -1.53 1.15
C VAL A 193 -4.26 -0.68 -0.12
N ALA A 194 -3.14 -0.45 -0.82
CA ALA A 194 -3.13 0.29 -2.09
C ALA A 194 -3.92 -0.43 -3.19
N ALA A 195 -3.94 -1.76 -3.18
CA ALA A 195 -4.72 -2.61 -4.07
C ALA A 195 -6.18 -2.84 -3.61
N SER A 196 -6.63 -2.18 -2.53
CA SER A 196 -7.97 -2.36 -1.95
C SER A 196 -8.29 -3.83 -1.59
N PHE A 197 -7.36 -4.55 -0.95
CA PHE A 197 -7.60 -5.90 -0.39
C PHE A 197 -8.22 -5.87 1.01
N GLY A 198 -8.31 -4.69 1.62
CA GLY A 198 -9.04 -4.42 2.85
C GLY A 198 -9.27 -2.91 2.98
N ALA A 199 -10.15 -2.52 3.89
CA ALA A 199 -10.48 -1.11 4.08
C ALA A 199 -9.26 -0.31 4.58
N ILE A 200 -8.47 -0.90 5.48
CA ILE A 200 -7.26 -0.31 6.06
C ILE A 200 -6.33 -1.44 6.54
N GLY A 201 -5.08 -1.13 6.84
CA GLY A 201 -4.10 -2.12 7.32
C GLY A 201 -3.27 -1.66 8.51
N MET A 202 -2.86 -2.62 9.34
CA MET A 202 -1.90 -2.42 10.43
C MET A 202 -0.48 -2.78 9.98
N GLY A 203 0.49 -1.95 10.36
CA GLY A 203 1.92 -2.19 10.18
C GLY A 203 2.72 -1.80 11.43
N SER A 204 4.00 -2.18 11.44
CA SER A 204 4.93 -1.83 12.52
C SER A 204 6.14 -1.07 11.98
N ASP A 205 6.74 -0.23 12.81
CA ASP A 205 7.89 0.61 12.47
C ASP A 205 8.96 0.56 13.55
N THR A 206 10.13 0.01 13.21
CA THR A 206 11.36 0.10 14.02
C THR A 206 12.29 1.15 13.44
N CYS A 207 12.43 1.15 12.12
CA CYS A 207 13.15 2.14 11.33
C CYS A 207 12.56 2.19 9.91
N GLY A 208 11.48 2.95 9.74
CA GLY A 208 10.90 3.29 8.45
C GLY A 208 9.80 2.34 7.98
N SER A 209 9.50 1.31 8.76
CA SER A 209 8.64 0.20 8.32
C SER A 209 7.14 0.50 8.22
N ILE A 210 6.67 1.69 8.61
CA ILE A 210 5.34 2.23 8.22
C ILE A 210 5.52 3.30 7.13
N ARG A 211 6.52 4.18 7.29
CA ARG A 211 6.69 5.40 6.50
C ARG A 211 7.17 5.13 5.06
N ILE A 212 8.21 4.32 4.91
CA ILE A 212 8.77 3.94 3.60
C ILE A 212 7.74 3.18 2.74
N PRO A 213 7.08 2.12 3.24
CA PRO A 213 6.07 1.44 2.43
C PRO A 213 4.84 2.33 2.16
N SER A 214 4.49 3.29 3.03
CA SER A 214 3.43 4.26 2.72
C SER A 214 3.81 5.16 1.53
N ALA A 215 5.02 5.71 1.56
CA ALA A 215 5.57 6.53 0.47
C ALA A 215 5.62 5.77 -0.86
N PHE A 216 6.02 4.49 -0.83
CA PHE A 216 6.15 3.67 -2.03
C PHE A 216 4.84 3.17 -2.64
N ASN A 217 3.75 3.19 -1.86
CA ASN A 217 2.44 2.68 -2.29
C ASN A 217 1.36 3.77 -2.30
N ASN A 218 1.75 5.06 -2.27
CA ASN A 218 0.83 6.20 -2.33
C ASN A 218 -0.24 6.15 -1.22
N LEU A 219 0.20 5.83 -0.01
CA LEU A 219 -0.61 5.77 1.21
C LEU A 219 -0.16 6.80 2.23
N ILE A 220 -1.00 7.00 3.23
CA ILE A 220 -0.67 7.74 4.45
C ILE A 220 -0.33 6.74 5.54
N GLY A 221 0.74 6.99 6.28
CA GLY A 221 1.16 6.17 7.41
C GLY A 221 1.79 7.02 8.51
N LEU A 222 1.34 6.78 9.75
CA LEU A 222 1.87 7.46 10.93
C LEU A 222 2.73 6.49 11.72
N ARG A 223 4.00 6.84 11.91
CA ARG A 223 4.81 6.30 13.00
C ARG A 223 4.45 7.09 14.26
N PRO A 224 3.69 6.53 15.20
CA PRO A 224 3.26 7.31 16.35
C PRO A 224 4.42 7.60 17.31
N THR A 225 4.21 8.55 18.20
CA THR A 225 5.04 8.77 19.39
C THR A 225 5.27 7.43 20.11
N LYS A 226 6.51 7.13 20.50
CA LYS A 226 6.81 5.90 21.24
C LYS A 226 5.98 5.84 22.53
N GLY A 227 5.15 4.80 22.61
CA GLY A 227 4.24 4.53 23.73
C GLY A 227 2.82 5.09 23.56
N LEU A 228 2.51 5.79 22.47
CA LEU A 228 1.13 6.23 22.20
C LEU A 228 0.18 5.03 22.01
N SER A 229 0.69 3.93 21.44
CA SER A 229 0.00 2.66 21.27
C SER A 229 0.89 1.50 21.75
N SER A 230 0.25 0.46 22.28
CA SER A 230 0.95 -0.72 22.80
C SER A 230 1.58 -1.56 21.70
N ILE A 231 2.78 -2.09 21.96
CA ILE A 231 3.42 -3.12 21.12
C ILE A 231 3.31 -4.54 21.72
N TYR A 232 2.56 -4.73 22.81
CA TYR A 232 2.36 -6.06 23.38
C TYR A 232 1.70 -7.02 22.38
N GLY A 233 2.29 -8.21 22.24
CA GLY A 233 1.87 -9.21 21.26
C GLY A 233 2.22 -8.87 19.81
N ILE A 234 3.14 -7.93 19.58
CA ILE A 234 3.74 -7.71 18.26
C ILE A 234 5.15 -8.32 18.29
N MET A 235 5.47 -9.20 17.34
CA MET A 235 6.80 -9.80 17.25
C MET A 235 7.85 -8.68 17.04
N PRO A 236 8.83 -8.57 17.94
CA PRO A 236 9.66 -7.39 18.05
C PRO A 236 10.84 -7.41 17.07
N LEU A 237 11.40 -6.23 16.82
CA LEU A 237 12.75 -6.04 16.32
C LEU A 237 13.63 -5.30 17.35
N SER A 238 13.07 -4.33 18.05
CA SER A 238 13.75 -3.52 19.08
C SER A 238 12.69 -2.82 19.92
N HIS A 239 12.42 -3.30 21.13
CA HIS A 239 11.36 -2.77 21.99
C HIS A 239 11.50 -1.27 22.28
N THR A 240 12.71 -0.69 22.25
CA THR A 240 12.91 0.75 22.46
C THR A 240 12.54 1.57 21.22
N GLN A 241 12.60 0.98 20.02
CA GLN A 241 12.31 1.66 18.75
C GLN A 241 10.95 1.28 18.16
N ASP A 242 10.42 0.11 18.50
CA ASP A 242 9.23 -0.45 17.89
C ASP A 242 8.01 0.38 18.23
N VAL A 243 7.24 0.69 17.20
CA VAL A 243 5.88 1.20 17.30
C VAL A 243 4.99 0.47 16.29
N ALA A 244 3.69 0.60 16.47
CA ALA A 244 2.68 -0.01 15.63
C ALA A 244 1.60 1.01 15.27
N GLY A 245 1.14 0.97 14.03
CA GLY A 245 0.23 1.98 13.50
C GLY A 245 -0.39 1.62 12.15
N PRO A 246 -1.42 2.38 11.74
CA PRO A 246 -2.11 2.19 10.48
C PRO A 246 -1.29 2.59 9.24
N LEU A 247 -1.68 1.99 8.11
CA LEU A 247 -1.45 2.47 6.77
C LEU A 247 -2.82 2.58 6.08
N ALA A 248 -3.14 3.75 5.52
CA ALA A 248 -4.46 4.06 4.97
C ALA A 248 -4.39 4.78 3.62
N ARG A 249 -5.47 4.72 2.84
CA ARG A 249 -5.63 5.47 1.59
C ARG A 249 -6.01 6.93 1.80
N SER A 250 -6.52 7.26 2.99
CA SER A 250 -6.94 8.61 3.38
C SER A 250 -6.54 8.95 4.82
N ALA A 251 -6.39 10.23 5.15
CA ALA A 251 -6.11 10.66 6.52
C ALA A 251 -7.31 10.42 7.45
N GLU A 252 -8.54 10.47 6.92
CA GLU A 252 -9.76 10.14 7.68
C GLU A 252 -9.75 8.68 8.14
N ASP A 253 -9.51 7.73 7.24
CA ASP A 253 -9.46 6.30 7.58
C ASP A 253 -8.31 6.03 8.58
N LEU A 254 -7.18 6.72 8.43
CA LEU A 254 -6.06 6.65 9.36
C LEU A 254 -6.49 7.10 10.77
N ALA A 255 -7.19 8.24 10.87
CA ALA A 255 -7.67 8.81 12.13
C ALA A 255 -8.64 7.87 12.85
N ILE A 256 -9.59 7.27 12.11
CA ILE A 256 -10.54 6.28 12.66
C ILE A 256 -9.80 5.14 13.37
N LEU A 257 -8.74 4.61 12.74
CA LEU A 257 -8.00 3.49 13.32
C LEU A 257 -7.13 3.91 14.50
N LEU A 258 -6.50 5.09 14.44
CA LEU A 258 -5.68 5.63 15.52
C LEU A 258 -6.50 5.82 16.80
N ASP A 259 -7.70 6.41 16.70
CA ASP A 259 -8.59 6.61 17.86
C ASP A 259 -8.97 5.29 18.56
N ILE A 260 -8.94 4.16 17.84
CA ILE A 260 -9.22 2.84 18.40
C ILE A 260 -8.00 2.22 19.09
N VAL A 261 -6.79 2.33 18.52
CA VAL A 261 -5.63 1.52 18.97
C VAL A 261 -4.77 2.20 20.04
N ILE A 262 -4.82 3.51 20.18
CA ILE A 262 -4.00 4.27 21.15
C ILE A 262 -4.43 4.05 22.60
N GLY A 263 -3.55 4.39 23.54
CA GLY A 263 -3.83 4.41 24.97
C GLY A 263 -3.08 3.34 25.78
N PHE A 264 -3.17 3.48 27.10
CA PHE A 264 -2.42 2.71 28.10
C PHE A 264 -2.65 1.20 28.01
N ASP A 265 -1.57 0.45 28.21
CA ASP A 265 -1.53 -1.00 28.37
C ASP A 265 -0.53 -1.37 29.46
N ALA A 266 -0.98 -2.06 30.50
CA ALA A 266 -0.12 -2.48 31.60
C ALA A 266 0.96 -3.50 31.18
N ASN A 267 0.81 -4.15 30.03
CA ASN A 267 1.81 -5.08 29.49
C ASN A 267 2.90 -4.40 28.65
N ASP A 268 2.77 -3.10 28.38
CA ASP A 268 3.76 -2.30 27.66
C ASP A 268 4.11 -1.05 28.47
N ALA A 269 5.27 -1.11 29.13
CA ALA A 269 5.78 -0.02 29.96
C ALA A 269 5.95 1.30 29.20
N ALA A 270 6.16 1.28 27.88
CA ALA A 270 6.26 2.49 27.09
C ALA A 270 4.94 3.26 27.11
N THR A 271 3.79 2.59 27.22
CA THR A 271 2.47 3.24 27.22
C THR A 271 2.11 3.95 28.52
N ALA A 272 2.98 3.90 29.54
CA ALA A 272 2.78 4.63 30.79
C ALA A 272 2.61 6.15 30.58
N LEU A 273 3.11 6.74 29.48
CA LEU A 273 2.84 8.15 29.16
C LEU A 273 1.35 8.45 28.94
N MET A 274 0.56 7.43 28.59
CA MET A 274 -0.88 7.52 28.36
C MET A 274 -1.70 7.24 29.63
N GLN A 275 -1.05 6.86 30.73
CA GLN A 275 -1.73 6.50 31.97
C GLN A 275 -2.30 7.76 32.64
N GLY A 276 -3.63 7.88 32.69
CA GLY A 276 -4.31 9.01 33.30
C GLY A 276 -4.32 10.30 32.47
N ALA A 277 -3.71 10.28 31.27
CA ALA A 277 -3.79 11.37 30.31
C ALA A 277 -5.04 11.22 29.42
N PRO A 278 -5.69 12.32 29.00
CA PRO A 278 -6.69 12.27 27.92
C PRO A 278 -6.06 11.72 26.64
N LEU A 279 -6.75 10.80 25.97
CA LEU A 279 -6.29 10.31 24.67
C LEU A 279 -6.45 11.42 23.61
N PRO A 280 -5.49 11.58 22.69
CA PRO A 280 -5.71 12.36 21.48
C PRO A 280 -6.96 11.88 20.74
N ASN A 281 -7.70 12.82 20.15
CA ASN A 281 -8.82 12.50 19.28
C ASN A 281 -8.44 12.96 17.87
N PHE A 282 -7.94 12.02 17.07
CA PHE A 282 -7.41 12.28 15.75
C PHE A 282 -8.52 12.77 14.82
N GLN A 283 -9.69 12.12 14.82
CA GLN A 283 -10.80 12.52 13.94
C GLN A 283 -11.25 13.95 14.20
N ALA A 284 -11.44 14.33 15.47
CA ALA A 284 -11.86 15.67 15.84
C ALA A 284 -10.81 16.76 15.52
N GLN A 285 -9.55 16.37 15.36
CA GLN A 285 -8.44 17.29 15.09
C GLN A 285 -8.06 17.37 13.60
N LEU A 286 -8.61 16.55 12.70
CA LEU A 286 -8.26 16.58 11.28
C LEU A 286 -8.32 17.98 10.66
N GLN A 287 -9.29 18.79 11.08
CA GLN A 287 -9.52 20.15 10.59
C GLN A 287 -8.95 21.26 11.50
N SER A 288 -8.14 20.92 12.51
CA SER A 288 -7.68 21.90 13.50
C SER A 288 -6.49 22.76 13.05
N THR A 289 -5.89 22.44 11.91
CA THR A 289 -4.67 23.12 11.43
C THR A 289 -5.00 24.42 10.71
N ASP A 290 -4.45 25.53 11.22
CA ASP A 290 -4.40 26.81 10.50
C ASP A 290 -3.07 26.92 9.73
N LEU A 291 -3.14 26.77 8.41
CA LEU A 291 -1.97 26.80 7.54
C LEU A 291 -1.19 28.13 7.60
N THR A 292 -1.84 29.24 7.96
CA THR A 292 -1.20 30.57 8.01
C THR A 292 -0.29 30.77 9.22
N GLN A 293 -0.39 29.87 10.21
CA GLN A 293 0.43 29.90 11.42
C GLN A 293 1.53 28.83 11.40
N LEU A 294 1.55 27.97 10.38
CA LEU A 294 2.48 26.86 10.34
C LEU A 294 3.91 27.30 10.03
N ARG A 295 4.86 26.73 10.75
CA ARG A 295 6.30 26.87 10.49
C ARG A 295 6.90 25.49 10.27
N ILE A 296 7.36 25.22 9.05
CA ILE A 296 7.85 23.90 8.62
C ILE A 296 9.34 24.00 8.30
N GLY A 297 10.17 23.27 9.04
CA GLY A 297 11.60 23.20 8.80
C GLY A 297 11.94 22.18 7.70
N LYS A 298 12.45 22.58 6.55
CA LYS A 298 12.97 21.65 5.53
C LYS A 298 14.39 21.23 5.91
N LEU A 299 14.58 19.94 6.24
CA LEU A 299 15.88 19.42 6.67
C LEU A 299 16.85 19.32 5.47
N THR A 300 17.81 20.24 5.42
CA THR A 300 18.65 20.47 4.25
C THR A 300 19.54 19.28 3.89
N SER A 301 20.17 18.64 4.88
CA SER A 301 21.01 17.45 4.65
C SER A 301 20.26 16.28 4.02
N TYR A 302 19.05 15.97 4.47
CA TYR A 302 18.23 14.88 3.89
C TYR A 302 17.59 15.27 2.56
N TYR A 303 17.16 16.52 2.40
CA TYR A 303 16.67 17.02 1.12
C TYR A 303 17.77 16.94 0.05
N THR A 304 18.98 17.41 0.36
CA THR A 304 20.10 17.47 -0.61
C THR A 304 20.53 16.08 -1.08
N ALA A 305 20.46 15.07 -0.20
CA ALA A 305 20.80 13.68 -0.53
C ALA A 305 19.74 12.98 -1.39
N ALA A 306 18.54 13.55 -1.54
CA ALA A 306 17.43 12.90 -2.23
C ALA A 306 17.50 12.97 -3.75
N ASP A 307 16.99 11.94 -4.40
CA ASP A 307 16.82 11.83 -5.84
C ASP A 307 16.15 13.10 -6.40
N PRO A 308 16.62 13.62 -7.55
CA PRO A 308 16.05 14.83 -8.14
C PRO A 308 14.52 14.77 -8.36
N ALA A 309 13.97 13.61 -8.72
CA ALA A 309 12.53 13.44 -8.91
C ALA A 309 11.77 13.49 -7.58
N ILE A 310 12.38 13.06 -6.47
CA ILE A 310 11.81 13.21 -5.12
C ILE A 310 11.83 14.67 -4.70
N ARG A 311 12.99 15.34 -4.85
CA ARG A 311 13.13 16.77 -4.52
C ARG A 311 12.14 17.63 -5.27
N GLN A 312 11.92 17.36 -6.56
CA GLN A 312 10.92 18.06 -7.37
C GLN A 312 9.51 17.97 -6.76
N GLN A 313 9.08 16.79 -6.29
CA GLN A 313 7.77 16.65 -5.67
C GLN A 313 7.72 17.29 -4.28
N MET A 314 8.82 17.21 -3.52
CA MET A 314 8.91 17.88 -2.22
C MET A 314 8.81 19.41 -2.36
N ASP A 315 9.53 19.99 -3.32
CA ASP A 315 9.50 21.43 -3.58
C ASP A 315 8.07 21.87 -3.95
N ALA A 316 7.39 21.12 -4.83
CA ALA A 316 5.99 21.40 -5.17
C ALA A 316 5.06 21.33 -3.96
N ALA A 317 5.24 20.36 -3.07
CA ALA A 317 4.42 20.23 -1.86
C ALA A 317 4.69 21.34 -0.85
N LEU A 318 5.97 21.70 -0.61
CA LEU A 318 6.33 22.76 0.32
C LEU A 318 5.92 24.14 -0.21
N SER A 319 6.04 24.39 -1.52
CA SER A 319 5.50 25.60 -2.15
C SER A 319 3.98 25.69 -2.00
N TRP A 320 3.25 24.59 -2.07
CA TRP A 320 1.80 24.59 -1.83
C TRP A 320 1.44 25.04 -0.39
N PHE A 321 2.25 24.63 0.60
CA PHE A 321 2.09 25.07 2.00
C PHE A 321 2.41 26.55 2.13
N GLU A 322 3.51 27.00 1.50
CA GLU A 322 3.94 28.41 1.49
C GLU A 322 2.88 29.33 0.85
N GLU A 323 2.30 28.94 -0.28
CA GLU A 323 1.20 29.65 -0.95
C GLU A 323 -0.06 29.78 -0.08
N ARG A 324 -0.21 28.93 0.94
CA ARG A 324 -1.31 28.97 1.93
C ARG A 324 -0.94 29.67 3.22
N GLY A 325 0.25 30.27 3.28
CA GLY A 325 0.70 31.11 4.37
C GLY A 325 1.60 30.41 5.39
N ALA A 326 1.98 29.15 5.17
CA ALA A 326 2.98 28.50 6.02
C ALA A 326 4.37 29.10 5.74
N GLU A 327 5.23 29.17 6.75
CA GLU A 327 6.63 29.54 6.59
C GLU A 327 7.48 28.29 6.40
N ILE A 328 8.25 28.23 5.31
CA ILE A 328 9.20 27.14 5.04
C ILE A 328 10.60 27.61 5.36
N ILE A 329 11.29 26.91 6.27
CA ILE A 329 12.59 27.33 6.81
C ILE A 329 13.62 26.25 6.52
N ASP A 330 14.72 26.58 5.85
CA ASP A 330 15.84 25.65 5.70
C ASP A 330 16.49 25.43 7.08
N VAL A 331 16.55 24.17 7.53
CA VAL A 331 17.09 23.81 8.84
C VAL A 331 18.15 22.73 8.76
N GLU A 332 19.01 22.68 9.78
CA GLU A 332 20.01 21.64 10.01
C GLU A 332 19.98 21.22 11.48
N ILE A 333 20.23 19.94 11.73
CA ILE A 333 20.45 19.40 13.08
C ILE A 333 21.96 19.22 13.26
N PRO A 334 22.60 19.96 14.19
CA PRO A 334 24.03 19.81 14.45
C PRO A 334 24.40 18.37 14.79
N ASP A 335 25.46 17.85 14.16
CA ASP A 335 25.96 16.48 14.35
C ASP A 335 24.90 15.36 14.14
N LEU A 336 23.90 15.58 13.27
CA LEU A 336 22.85 14.58 13.02
C LEU A 336 23.39 13.19 12.68
N ALA A 337 24.46 13.13 11.87
CA ALA A 337 25.09 11.86 11.50
C ALA A 337 25.73 11.15 12.70
N GLY A 338 26.44 11.89 13.57
CA GLY A 338 27.02 11.35 14.79
C GLY A 338 25.95 10.87 15.76
N LEU A 339 24.93 11.71 16.03
CA LEU A 339 23.79 11.40 16.90
C LEU A 339 23.03 10.15 16.45
N THR A 340 22.72 10.04 15.16
CA THR A 340 21.98 8.88 14.63
C THR A 340 22.84 7.61 14.61
N ALA A 341 24.14 7.69 14.31
CA ALA A 341 25.04 6.54 14.30
C ALA A 341 25.19 5.87 15.66
N ARG A 342 25.13 6.64 16.76
CA ARG A 342 25.33 6.13 18.13
C ARG A 342 24.05 5.78 18.90
N SER A 343 22.86 5.99 18.32
CA SER A 343 21.55 5.86 19.00
C SER A 343 20.70 4.65 18.57
N GLY A 344 21.22 3.81 17.67
CA GLY A 344 20.55 2.59 17.21
C GLY A 344 20.64 1.44 18.21
N LEU A 345 19.52 0.75 18.46
CA LEU A 345 19.40 -0.31 19.46
C LEU A 345 19.04 -1.70 18.90
N ILE A 346 18.66 -1.79 17.62
CA ILE A 346 18.29 -3.06 16.97
C ILE A 346 19.33 -4.17 17.22
N GLY A 347 20.62 -3.87 17.07
CA GLY A 347 21.69 -4.85 17.29
C GLY A 347 21.90 -5.26 18.75
N HIS A 348 21.42 -4.47 19.71
CA HIS A 348 21.48 -4.76 21.14
C HIS A 348 20.27 -5.56 21.63
N GLU A 349 19.11 -5.34 21.01
CA GLU A 349 17.81 -5.78 21.54
C GLU A 349 17.25 -7.00 20.82
N PHE A 350 17.41 -7.12 19.50
CA PHE A 350 16.67 -8.11 18.68
C PHE A 350 16.70 -9.53 19.23
N ARG A 351 17.87 -10.06 19.58
CA ARG A 351 17.99 -11.43 20.10
C ARG A 351 17.21 -11.58 21.40
N VAL A 352 17.41 -10.66 22.34
CA VAL A 352 16.78 -10.72 23.67
C VAL A 352 15.26 -10.60 23.53
N ASP A 353 14.81 -9.66 22.71
CA ASP A 353 13.40 -9.38 22.51
C ASP A 353 12.67 -10.52 21.80
N LEU A 354 13.29 -11.12 20.76
CA LEU A 354 12.71 -12.27 20.06
C LEU A 354 12.64 -13.51 20.96
N ASP A 355 13.72 -13.83 21.69
CA ASP A 355 13.76 -14.96 22.62
C ASP A 355 12.68 -14.79 23.71
N GLN A 356 12.55 -13.57 24.27
CA GLN A 356 11.52 -13.26 25.26
C GLN A 356 10.10 -13.34 24.70
N TYR A 357 9.88 -12.86 23.47
CA TYR A 357 8.59 -12.93 22.80
C TYR A 357 8.15 -14.38 22.58
N LEU A 358 9.03 -15.24 22.05
CA LEU A 358 8.73 -16.65 21.81
C LEU A 358 8.38 -17.39 23.12
N ALA A 359 9.10 -17.11 24.20
CA ALA A 359 8.80 -17.65 25.52
C ALA A 359 7.46 -17.14 26.07
N THR A 360 7.19 -15.84 25.95
CA THR A 360 5.97 -15.20 26.46
C THR A 360 4.71 -15.76 25.79
N PHE A 361 4.77 -16.04 24.50
CA PHE A 361 3.64 -16.50 23.70
C PHE A 361 3.64 -18.01 23.42
N LEU A 362 4.43 -18.78 24.18
CA LEU A 362 4.42 -20.24 24.25
C LEU A 362 4.77 -20.95 22.93
N SER A 363 5.76 -20.44 22.19
CA SER A 363 6.31 -21.15 21.04
C SER A 363 7.15 -22.35 21.51
N ASN A 364 6.73 -23.56 21.12
CA ASN A 364 7.36 -24.81 21.59
C ASN A 364 8.38 -25.39 20.59
N ASP A 365 8.10 -25.29 19.29
CA ASP A 365 8.96 -25.88 18.25
C ASP A 365 10.19 -25.01 17.95
N ILE A 366 10.02 -23.69 18.07
CA ILE A 366 11.07 -22.68 17.92
C ILE A 366 11.05 -21.81 19.18
N THR A 367 12.00 -22.02 20.07
CA THR A 367 11.98 -21.41 21.41
C THR A 367 12.83 -20.15 21.50
N ASN A 368 13.78 -19.98 20.56
CA ASN A 368 14.75 -18.88 20.56
C ASN A 368 15.40 -18.70 19.17
N LEU A 369 16.18 -17.63 18.98
CA LEU A 369 16.87 -17.31 17.74
C LEU A 369 17.86 -18.40 17.28
N ASN A 370 18.49 -19.14 18.20
CA ASN A 370 19.43 -20.20 17.81
C ASN A 370 18.71 -21.32 17.05
N ASP A 371 17.49 -21.69 17.46
CA ASP A 371 16.71 -22.74 16.79
C ASP A 371 16.46 -22.37 15.32
N ILE A 372 16.10 -21.11 15.06
CA ILE A 372 15.90 -20.57 13.71
C ILE A 372 17.19 -20.66 12.89
N VAL A 373 18.31 -20.23 13.47
CA VAL A 373 19.59 -20.14 12.75
C VAL A 373 20.21 -21.52 12.51
N ASP A 374 20.15 -22.42 13.49
CA ASP A 374 20.71 -23.77 13.42
C ASP A 374 19.97 -24.66 12.43
N LEU A 375 18.65 -24.47 12.29
CA LEU A 375 17.85 -25.19 11.31
C LEU A 375 17.90 -24.55 9.90
N GLY A 376 18.46 -23.34 9.77
CA GLY A 376 18.52 -22.62 8.48
C GLY A 376 17.15 -22.17 7.96
N LEU A 377 16.18 -21.94 8.86
CA LEU A 377 14.78 -21.66 8.52
C LEU A 377 14.53 -20.15 8.32
N TYR A 378 15.26 -19.54 7.40
CA TYR A 378 15.16 -18.10 7.09
C TYR A 378 15.62 -17.80 5.66
N HIS A 379 15.22 -16.64 5.13
CA HIS A 379 15.62 -16.22 3.78
C HIS A 379 17.07 -15.68 3.77
N GLU A 380 17.81 -15.91 2.67
CA GLU A 380 19.21 -15.48 2.55
C GLU A 380 19.41 -13.96 2.75
N ALA A 381 18.40 -13.16 2.39
CA ALA A 381 18.40 -11.70 2.56
C ALA A 381 18.64 -11.24 4.00
N ILE A 382 18.28 -12.06 5.00
CA ILE A 382 18.49 -11.75 6.42
C ILE A 382 19.56 -12.65 7.06
N GLN A 383 20.26 -13.48 6.29
CA GLN A 383 21.26 -14.40 6.83
C GLN A 383 22.35 -13.69 7.62
N ALA A 384 22.94 -12.64 7.04
CA ALA A 384 24.05 -11.92 7.67
C ALA A 384 23.63 -11.29 9.01
N VAL A 385 22.40 -10.78 9.09
CA VAL A 385 21.90 -10.15 10.32
C VAL A 385 21.52 -11.19 11.37
N LEU A 386 20.86 -12.30 11.00
CA LEU A 386 20.50 -13.35 11.95
C LEU A 386 21.74 -14.07 12.52
N VAL A 387 22.73 -14.40 11.67
CA VAL A 387 23.98 -15.03 12.12
C VAL A 387 24.73 -14.12 13.09
N ARG A 388 24.80 -12.81 12.79
CA ARG A 388 25.41 -11.84 13.71
C ARG A 388 24.64 -11.76 15.03
N SER A 389 23.33 -11.59 14.98
CA SER A 389 22.47 -11.46 16.17
C SER A 389 22.43 -12.74 17.02
N ARG A 390 22.61 -13.92 16.41
CA ARG A 390 22.76 -15.17 17.15
C ARG A 390 23.93 -15.11 18.14
N THR A 391 25.05 -14.53 17.72
CA THR A 391 26.27 -14.44 18.53
C THR A 391 26.35 -13.20 19.42
N SER A 392 25.40 -12.26 19.29
CA SER A 392 25.43 -11.02 20.05
C SER A 392 25.10 -11.28 21.51
N VAL A 393 26.03 -10.93 22.40
CA VAL A 393 25.77 -10.77 23.83
C VAL A 393 25.60 -9.29 24.09
N ARG A 394 24.47 -8.89 24.69
CA ARG A 394 24.24 -7.48 25.02
C ARG A 394 25.32 -7.02 26.00
N ASN A 395 26.09 -6.02 25.60
CA ASN A 395 27.02 -5.33 26.48
C ASN A 395 26.29 -4.13 27.11
N ASP A 396 26.09 -4.16 28.42
CA ASP A 396 25.25 -3.19 29.12
C ASP A 396 25.83 -1.76 29.09
N ASP A 397 27.15 -1.59 29.06
CA ASP A 397 27.79 -0.26 28.95
C ASP A 397 27.50 0.39 27.60
N SER A 398 27.69 -0.37 26.51
CA SER A 398 27.39 0.09 25.15
C SER A 398 25.90 0.31 24.93
N TYR A 399 25.05 -0.53 25.53
CA TYR A 399 23.60 -0.38 25.50
C TYR A 399 23.15 0.89 26.22
N THR A 400 23.69 1.16 27.42
CA THR A 400 23.43 2.38 28.19
C THR A 400 23.92 3.63 27.44
N THR A 401 25.08 3.53 26.80
CA THR A 401 25.60 4.62 25.94
C THR A 401 24.67 4.90 24.77
N ALA A 402 24.16 3.86 24.11
CA ALA A 402 23.22 4.01 23.00
C ALA A 402 21.85 4.55 23.46
N LEU A 403 21.38 4.18 24.66
CA LEU A 403 20.19 4.77 25.28
C LEU A 403 20.38 6.28 25.52
N SER A 404 21.48 6.68 26.15
CA SER A 404 21.79 8.10 26.39
C SER A 404 21.89 8.88 25.08
N ALA A 405 22.48 8.29 24.03
CA ALA A 405 22.55 8.91 22.72
C ALA A 405 21.19 9.18 22.06
N ARG A 406 20.17 8.38 22.36
CA ARG A 406 18.80 8.63 21.90
C ARG A 406 18.20 9.85 22.56
N ASP A 407 18.49 10.05 23.84
CA ASP A 407 18.07 11.23 24.59
C ASP A 407 18.76 12.48 24.01
N ASP A 408 20.07 12.41 23.74
CA ASP A 408 20.81 13.50 23.08
C ASP A 408 20.21 13.85 21.70
N LEU A 409 19.86 12.85 20.89
CA LEU A 409 19.21 13.07 19.59
C LEU A 409 17.83 13.71 19.75
N ARG A 410 17.01 13.21 20.68
CA ARG A 410 15.68 13.75 20.95
C ARG A 410 15.77 15.21 21.42
N GLU A 411 16.72 15.51 22.30
CA GLU A 411 16.96 16.86 22.79
C GLU A 411 17.40 17.79 21.67
N ALA A 412 18.33 17.38 20.81
CA ALA A 412 18.77 18.18 19.67
C ALA A 412 17.62 18.54 18.72
N ILE A 413 16.72 17.59 18.44
CA ILE A 413 15.53 17.83 17.61
C ILE A 413 14.56 18.76 18.33
N ALA A 414 14.28 18.53 19.62
CA ALA A 414 13.38 19.36 20.41
C ALA A 414 13.87 20.80 20.52
N GLN A 415 15.18 21.00 20.70
CA GLN A 415 15.81 22.32 20.72
C GLN A 415 15.69 23.02 19.36
N LEU A 416 15.83 22.29 18.25
CA LEU A 416 15.61 22.86 16.91
C LEU A 416 14.16 23.30 16.72
N LEU A 417 13.20 22.41 17.01
CA LEU A 417 11.76 22.72 16.95
C LEU A 417 11.44 23.96 17.79
N GLN A 418 11.95 24.04 19.03
CA GLN A 418 11.70 25.17 19.92
C GLN A 418 12.40 26.47 19.49
N SER A 419 13.68 26.41 19.13
CA SER A 419 14.47 27.61 18.82
C SER A 419 14.08 28.29 17.52
N GLN A 420 13.55 27.52 16.57
CA GLN A 420 13.03 28.00 15.29
C GLN A 420 11.50 28.11 15.28
N ASP A 421 10.83 27.79 16.40
CA ASP A 421 9.38 27.79 16.56
C ASP A 421 8.68 26.98 15.44
N LEU A 422 9.10 25.74 15.24
CA LEU A 422 8.61 24.87 14.16
C LEU A 422 7.49 23.95 14.66
N ASP A 423 6.45 23.77 13.85
CA ASP A 423 5.43 22.75 14.04
C ASP A 423 5.91 21.36 13.58
N ALA A 424 6.72 21.32 12.53
CA ALA A 424 7.26 20.09 11.99
C ALA A 424 8.57 20.28 11.24
N ILE A 425 9.33 19.19 11.09
CA ILE A 425 10.49 19.09 10.22
C ILE A 425 10.13 18.19 9.03
N ALA A 426 10.28 18.71 7.82
CA ALA A 426 9.99 18.07 6.55
C ALA A 426 11.25 17.44 5.91
N TYR A 427 11.15 16.18 5.51
CA TYR A 427 12.19 15.45 4.77
C TYR A 427 11.59 14.26 4.00
N PRO A 428 12.29 13.65 3.03
CA PRO A 428 11.74 12.48 2.35
C PRO A 428 11.89 11.24 3.26
N PRO A 429 10.88 10.36 3.37
CA PRO A 429 10.99 9.10 4.14
C PRO A 429 12.16 8.21 3.68
N VAL A 430 12.48 8.31 2.39
CA VAL A 430 13.57 7.61 1.70
C VAL A 430 14.08 8.50 0.56
N ALA A 431 15.40 8.62 0.46
CA ALA A 431 16.12 9.50 -0.45
C ALA A 431 16.22 8.94 -1.88
N GLU A 432 15.95 7.66 -2.10
CA GLU A 432 16.07 7.01 -3.41
C GLU A 432 14.75 6.37 -3.85
N LEU A 433 14.56 6.27 -5.16
CA LEU A 433 13.40 5.63 -5.76
C LEU A 433 13.36 4.13 -5.45
N GLN A 434 12.18 3.54 -5.61
CA GLN A 434 11.95 2.12 -5.41
C GLN A 434 12.88 1.31 -6.31
N VAL A 435 13.71 0.42 -5.77
CA VAL A 435 14.58 -0.47 -6.55
C VAL A 435 13.81 -1.62 -7.20
N PHE A 436 14.43 -2.31 -8.16
CA PHE A 436 13.83 -3.52 -8.72
C PHE A 436 13.87 -4.68 -7.70
N THR A 437 12.93 -5.61 -7.81
CA THR A 437 12.92 -6.80 -6.95
C THR A 437 14.23 -7.59 -7.09
N GLY A 438 14.83 -7.96 -5.97
CA GLY A 438 16.15 -8.61 -5.91
C GLY A 438 17.30 -7.64 -5.59
N GLU A 439 17.06 -6.33 -5.63
CA GLU A 439 18.03 -5.31 -5.22
C GLU A 439 17.81 -4.88 -3.77
N ASN A 440 18.87 -4.40 -3.12
CA ASN A 440 18.77 -3.76 -1.81
C ASN A 440 18.31 -2.31 -1.99
N GLN A 441 17.41 -1.84 -1.13
CA GLN A 441 16.92 -0.46 -1.15
C GLN A 441 17.84 0.45 -0.31
N PRO A 442 18.55 1.41 -0.93
CA PRO A 442 19.35 2.42 -0.23
C PRO A 442 18.52 3.64 0.20
N GLY A 443 19.19 4.60 0.84
CA GLY A 443 18.66 5.95 1.08
C GLY A 443 17.59 6.06 2.18
N ASN A 444 17.46 5.11 3.10
CA ASN A 444 16.46 5.25 4.17
C ASN A 444 16.81 6.40 5.13
N ASN A 445 15.83 7.25 5.44
CA ASN A 445 15.95 8.37 6.39
C ASN A 445 15.28 8.03 7.73
N CYS A 446 15.37 6.76 8.15
CA CYS A 446 14.49 6.26 9.19
C CYS A 446 14.93 6.58 10.62
N SER A 447 16.23 6.79 10.84
CA SER A 447 16.85 6.87 12.17
C SER A 447 16.34 8.04 13.02
N ILE A 448 16.00 9.18 12.42
CA ILE A 448 15.66 10.39 13.20
C ILE A 448 14.40 10.20 14.06
N SER A 449 13.28 9.73 13.49
CA SER A 449 12.04 9.44 14.23
C SER A 449 12.11 8.12 15.00
N ALA A 450 12.83 7.12 14.48
CA ALA A 450 13.05 5.85 15.14
C ALA A 450 13.82 5.97 16.45
N ASN A 451 14.91 6.75 16.43
CA ASN A 451 15.83 6.83 17.55
C ASN A 451 15.43 7.88 18.57
N SER A 452 14.80 8.97 18.15
CA SER A 452 14.22 9.94 19.09
C SER A 452 12.93 9.42 19.75
N GLY A 453 12.17 8.54 19.08
CA GLY A 453 10.84 8.14 19.55
C GLY A 453 9.75 9.19 19.28
N MET A 454 10.08 10.26 18.54
CA MET A 454 9.14 11.28 18.09
C MET A 454 8.24 10.78 16.94
N PRO A 455 7.03 11.34 16.81
CA PRO A 455 6.08 10.94 15.78
C PRO A 455 6.50 11.44 14.41
N ALA A 456 6.19 10.66 13.38
CA ALA A 456 6.43 11.05 11.99
C ALA A 456 5.30 10.56 11.07
N LEU A 457 4.71 11.49 10.32
CA LEU A 457 3.70 11.21 9.32
C LEU A 457 4.36 11.14 7.94
N SER A 458 4.19 10.02 7.23
CA SER A 458 4.42 9.96 5.79
C SER A 458 3.09 10.07 5.04
N PHE A 459 2.99 10.99 4.09
CA PHE A 459 1.81 11.14 3.23
C PHE A 459 2.21 11.39 1.77
N PRO A 460 1.32 11.08 0.81
CA PRO A 460 1.64 11.24 -0.61
C PRO A 460 1.76 12.71 -1.01
N ILE A 461 2.72 13.01 -1.87
CA ILE A 461 2.91 14.36 -2.45
C ILE A 461 2.95 14.39 -3.97
N GLY A 462 2.93 13.22 -4.61
CA GLY A 462 2.84 13.12 -6.05
C GLY A 462 3.50 11.86 -6.61
N PHE A 463 3.93 11.96 -7.86
CA PHE A 463 4.52 10.86 -8.61
C PHE A 463 5.74 11.35 -9.39
N THR A 464 6.72 10.47 -9.54
CA THR A 464 7.82 10.70 -10.49
C THR A 464 7.29 10.72 -11.93
N PRO A 465 8.06 11.25 -12.91
CA PRO A 465 7.68 11.17 -14.33
C PRO A 465 7.41 9.75 -14.84
N ASN A 466 7.96 8.73 -14.18
CA ASN A 466 7.74 7.32 -14.53
C ASN A 466 6.54 6.68 -13.81
N GLY A 467 5.76 7.46 -13.06
CA GLY A 467 4.54 7.01 -12.39
C GLY A 467 4.79 6.25 -11.08
N LEU A 468 5.93 6.48 -10.43
CA LEU A 468 6.22 5.92 -9.11
C LEU A 468 5.77 6.89 -8.01
N PRO A 469 5.05 6.44 -6.97
CA PRO A 469 4.65 7.28 -5.85
C PRO A 469 5.82 7.93 -5.12
N VAL A 470 5.61 9.16 -4.64
CA VAL A 470 6.52 9.90 -3.76
C VAL A 470 5.76 10.38 -2.53
N GLY A 471 6.37 10.24 -1.35
CA GLY A 471 5.83 10.72 -0.08
C GLY A 471 6.73 11.78 0.56
N LEU A 472 6.12 12.63 1.38
CA LEU A 472 6.81 13.57 2.28
C LEU A 472 6.65 13.07 3.72
N GLU A 473 7.70 13.20 4.52
CA GLU A 473 7.67 12.95 5.95
C GLU A 473 7.62 14.26 6.72
N LEU A 474 6.72 14.37 7.70
CA LEU A 474 6.70 15.42 8.71
C LEU A 474 6.99 14.80 10.07
N LEU A 475 8.11 15.19 10.68
CA LEU A 475 8.48 14.86 12.06
C LEU A 475 7.99 15.96 13.00
N GLY A 476 7.31 15.57 14.07
CA GLY A 476 6.79 16.50 15.07
C GLY A 476 7.45 16.36 16.43
N ALA A 477 7.05 17.23 17.36
CA ALA A 477 7.38 17.07 18.76
C ALA A 477 6.71 15.81 19.36
N MET A 478 7.18 15.36 20.53
CA MET A 478 6.51 14.26 21.25
C MET A 478 5.03 14.58 21.46
N GLN A 479 4.15 13.63 21.12
CA GLN A 479 2.69 13.73 21.23
C GLN A 479 2.02 14.76 20.30
N SER A 480 2.72 15.31 19.29
CA SER A 480 2.10 16.15 18.25
C SER A 480 1.49 15.34 17.09
N ASP A 481 1.28 14.03 17.29
CA ASP A 481 0.78 13.07 16.31
C ASP A 481 -0.47 13.53 15.55
N ALA A 482 -1.46 14.06 16.28
CA ALA A 482 -2.72 14.52 15.70
C ALA A 482 -2.56 15.81 14.88
N GLN A 483 -1.67 16.70 15.30
CA GLN A 483 -1.31 17.90 14.53
C GLN A 483 -0.65 17.51 13.20
N LEU A 484 0.28 16.56 13.22
CA LEU A 484 0.92 16.05 11.99
C LEU A 484 -0.13 15.52 11.03
N LEU A 485 -1.06 14.68 11.51
CA LEU A 485 -2.14 14.15 10.68
C LEU A 485 -3.04 15.26 10.11
N ALA A 486 -3.37 16.28 10.92
CA ALA A 486 -4.16 17.43 10.47
C ALA A 486 -3.43 18.26 9.39
N MET A 487 -2.11 18.42 9.48
CA MET A 487 -1.29 19.05 8.42
C MET A 487 -1.35 18.24 7.12
N GLY A 488 -1.19 16.91 7.20
CA GLY A 488 -1.31 16.02 6.04
C GLY A 488 -2.71 16.02 5.43
N TYR A 489 -3.75 16.03 6.27
CA TYR A 489 -5.16 16.11 5.84
C TYR A 489 -5.44 17.41 5.09
N ALA A 490 -4.97 18.55 5.59
CA ALA A 490 -5.12 19.84 4.90
C ALA A 490 -4.52 19.81 3.47
N PHE A 491 -3.38 19.14 3.30
CA PHE A 491 -2.78 18.92 1.98
C PHE A 491 -3.61 17.97 1.12
N GLU A 492 -4.03 16.82 1.66
CA GLU A 492 -4.83 15.81 0.96
C GLU A 492 -6.15 16.38 0.41
N GLN A 493 -6.86 17.21 1.19
CA GLN A 493 -8.19 17.70 0.81
C GLN A 493 -8.19 18.60 -0.45
N VAL A 494 -7.06 19.22 -0.76
CA VAL A 494 -6.95 20.12 -1.92
C VAL A 494 -6.19 19.47 -3.06
N ASN A 495 -5.25 18.57 -2.75
CA ASN A 495 -4.42 17.92 -3.74
C ASN A 495 -4.90 16.47 -3.89
N ALA A 496 -5.54 16.14 -5.01
CA ALA A 496 -5.94 14.77 -5.36
C ALA A 496 -4.71 13.89 -5.74
N VAL A 497 -3.76 13.77 -4.81
CA VAL A 497 -2.48 13.06 -4.98
C VAL A 497 -2.63 11.55 -4.88
N ARG A 498 -3.70 11.07 -4.23
CA ARG A 498 -4.06 9.66 -4.21
C ARG A 498 -4.49 9.24 -5.62
N LYS A 499 -3.77 8.28 -6.21
CA LYS A 499 -4.17 7.59 -7.45
C LYS A 499 -4.06 6.09 -7.26
N ALA A 500 -5.15 5.36 -7.45
CA ALA A 500 -5.13 3.90 -7.34
C ALA A 500 -4.15 3.25 -8.33
N PRO A 501 -3.52 2.11 -7.96
CA PRO A 501 -2.60 1.43 -8.87
C PRO A 501 -3.32 0.88 -10.10
N SER A 502 -2.80 1.17 -11.30
CA SER A 502 -3.42 0.73 -12.56
C SER A 502 -3.43 -0.79 -12.77
N THR A 503 -2.61 -1.54 -12.02
CA THR A 503 -2.48 -3.01 -12.14
C THR A 503 -3.52 -3.78 -11.33
N THR A 504 -4.28 -3.09 -10.46
CA THR A 504 -5.34 -3.68 -9.66
C THR A 504 -6.67 -2.92 -9.81
N PRO A 505 -7.17 -2.76 -11.04
CA PRO A 505 -8.38 -1.98 -11.33
C PRO A 505 -9.63 -2.55 -10.64
N PRO A 506 -10.78 -1.83 -10.71
CA PRO A 506 -12.08 -2.41 -10.34
C PRO A 506 -12.30 -3.78 -10.99
N LEU A 507 -12.91 -4.71 -10.27
CA LEU A 507 -13.25 -6.03 -10.83
C LEU A 507 -14.42 -5.91 -11.82
N GLN A 508 -14.42 -6.75 -12.84
CA GLN A 508 -15.53 -6.89 -13.78
C GLN A 508 -16.27 -8.19 -13.47
N ALA A 509 -17.50 -8.09 -12.98
CA ALA A 509 -18.29 -9.26 -12.55
C ALA A 509 -17.53 -10.18 -11.57
N GLY A 510 -16.79 -9.60 -10.63
CA GLY A 510 -16.06 -10.33 -9.59
C GLY A 510 -14.71 -10.92 -10.00
N VAL A 511 -14.23 -10.66 -11.22
CA VAL A 511 -12.90 -11.12 -11.69
C VAL A 511 -12.07 -9.97 -12.24
N ALA A 512 -10.76 -10.19 -12.38
CA ALA A 512 -9.86 -9.24 -13.02
C ALA A 512 -10.32 -8.94 -14.47
N PRO A 513 -10.19 -7.69 -14.96
CA PRO A 513 -10.51 -7.39 -16.35
C PRO A 513 -9.60 -8.19 -17.28
N PRO A 514 -10.14 -8.78 -18.37
CA PRO A 514 -9.34 -9.55 -19.30
C PRO A 514 -8.38 -8.65 -20.10
N ALA A 515 -7.31 -9.26 -20.60
CA ALA A 515 -6.45 -8.61 -21.58
C ALA A 515 -7.25 -8.19 -22.81
N ARG A 516 -6.97 -6.99 -23.35
CA ARG A 516 -7.59 -6.47 -24.56
C ARG A 516 -6.76 -6.84 -25.77
N ILE A 517 -7.39 -7.33 -26.82
CA ILE A 517 -6.72 -7.72 -28.07
C ILE A 517 -7.20 -6.80 -29.18
N SER A 518 -6.28 -6.06 -29.79
CA SER A 518 -6.53 -5.24 -30.98
C SER A 518 -5.85 -5.87 -32.19
N THR A 519 -6.58 -6.04 -33.29
CA THR A 519 -6.03 -6.52 -34.56
C THR A 519 -5.49 -5.35 -35.37
N LEU A 520 -4.24 -5.47 -35.81
CA LEU A 520 -3.59 -4.55 -36.74
C LEU A 520 -3.88 -5.00 -38.17
N ASN A 521 -4.42 -4.09 -38.99
CA ASN A 521 -4.66 -4.32 -40.40
C ASN A 521 -4.36 -3.03 -41.18
N PHE A 522 -3.09 -2.81 -41.52
CA PHE A 522 -2.65 -1.70 -42.35
C PHE A 522 -2.30 -2.18 -43.75
N SER A 523 -2.77 -1.47 -44.77
CA SER A 523 -2.32 -1.63 -46.15
C SER A 523 -2.42 -0.33 -46.93
N ALA A 524 -1.30 0.13 -47.50
CA ALA A 524 -1.23 1.33 -48.32
C ALA A 524 -0.01 1.28 -49.26
N ALA A 525 -0.17 1.77 -50.49
CA ALA A 525 0.91 1.93 -51.48
C ALA A 525 1.81 0.68 -51.68
N GLY A 526 1.23 -0.52 -51.60
CA GLY A 526 1.96 -1.78 -51.76
C GLY A 526 2.74 -2.22 -50.51
N ILE A 527 2.55 -1.58 -49.37
CA ILE A 527 3.05 -2.02 -48.06
C ILE A 527 1.86 -2.48 -47.21
N SER A 528 2.05 -3.54 -46.45
CA SER A 528 1.07 -4.04 -45.49
C SER A 528 1.71 -4.46 -44.18
N VAL A 529 1.02 -4.20 -43.08
CA VAL A 529 1.37 -4.64 -41.73
C VAL A 529 0.12 -5.22 -41.09
N GLN A 530 0.19 -6.48 -40.66
CA GLN A 530 -0.92 -7.18 -40.04
C GLN A 530 -0.47 -7.81 -38.73
N GLY A 531 -1.38 -8.07 -37.80
CA GLY A 531 -1.02 -8.73 -36.56
C GLY A 531 -1.96 -8.44 -35.40
N THR A 532 -1.48 -8.69 -34.20
CA THR A 532 -2.22 -8.47 -32.95
C THR A 532 -1.38 -7.73 -31.94
N ILE A 533 -2.02 -6.86 -31.18
CA ILE A 533 -1.50 -6.28 -29.94
C ILE A 533 -2.43 -6.73 -28.82
N THR A 534 -1.86 -7.35 -27.80
CA THR A 534 -2.55 -7.73 -26.57
C THR A 534 -2.06 -6.83 -25.45
N VAL A 535 -2.97 -6.17 -24.75
CA VAL A 535 -2.68 -5.31 -23.60
C VAL A 535 -3.31 -5.90 -22.36
N ASP A 536 -2.49 -6.26 -21.39
CA ASP A 536 -2.91 -6.71 -20.07
C ASP A 536 -2.51 -5.65 -19.03
N VAL A 537 -3.51 -4.95 -18.50
CA VAL A 537 -3.31 -3.92 -17.48
C VAL A 537 -2.86 -4.50 -16.15
N THR A 538 -3.24 -5.75 -15.84
CA THR A 538 -2.97 -6.39 -14.55
C THR A 538 -1.50 -6.81 -14.43
N THR A 539 -0.91 -7.28 -15.52
CA THR A 539 0.54 -7.56 -15.60
C THR A 539 1.36 -6.37 -16.09
N ASN A 540 0.67 -5.30 -16.54
CA ASN A 540 1.25 -4.12 -17.19
C ASN A 540 2.08 -4.45 -18.44
N LEU A 541 1.66 -5.48 -19.19
CA LEU A 541 2.34 -5.96 -20.39
C LEU A 541 1.56 -5.63 -21.66
N LEU A 542 2.29 -5.16 -22.66
CA LEU A 542 1.88 -5.09 -24.05
C LEU A 542 2.62 -6.20 -24.80
N GLN A 543 1.90 -7.17 -25.34
CA GLN A 543 2.44 -8.21 -26.20
C GLN A 543 2.03 -7.91 -27.65
N PHE A 544 2.91 -8.19 -28.61
CA PHE A 544 2.59 -8.01 -30.02
C PHE A 544 3.11 -9.17 -30.86
N ALA A 545 2.41 -9.46 -31.95
CA ALA A 545 2.85 -10.35 -33.01
C ALA A 545 2.43 -9.73 -34.34
N VAL A 546 3.39 -9.32 -35.15
CA VAL A 546 3.15 -8.57 -36.39
C VAL A 546 3.89 -9.19 -37.56
N THR A 547 3.27 -9.14 -38.74
CA THR A 547 3.87 -9.47 -40.02
C THR A 547 3.85 -8.26 -40.92
N GLY A 548 4.90 -8.13 -41.73
CA GLY A 548 5.06 -7.06 -42.69
C GLY A 548 5.34 -7.63 -44.07
N ALA A 549 4.71 -7.05 -45.08
CA ALA A 549 4.96 -7.40 -46.47
C ALA A 549 5.00 -6.14 -47.33
N ALA A 550 5.84 -6.17 -48.35
CA ALA A 550 5.93 -5.13 -49.38
C ALA A 550 5.83 -5.78 -50.77
N SER A 551 5.13 -5.14 -51.69
CA SER A 551 5.06 -5.53 -53.09
C SER A 551 6.43 -5.38 -53.77
N ALA A 552 6.64 -6.07 -54.89
CA ALA A 552 7.89 -5.99 -55.64
C ALA A 552 8.27 -4.52 -55.95
N GLY A 553 9.52 -4.15 -55.64
CA GLY A 553 10.04 -2.79 -55.79
C GLY A 553 9.79 -1.85 -54.61
N ASN A 554 9.00 -2.27 -53.61
CA ASN A 554 8.80 -1.53 -52.37
C ASN A 554 9.54 -2.19 -51.19
N GLU A 555 9.85 -1.37 -50.18
CA GLU A 555 10.48 -1.81 -48.94
C GLU A 555 9.70 -1.28 -47.74
N LEU A 556 9.40 -2.16 -46.79
CA LEU A 556 8.93 -1.78 -45.47
C LEU A 556 10.14 -1.44 -44.59
N TYR A 557 10.24 -0.20 -44.16
CA TYR A 557 11.33 0.27 -43.30
C TYR A 557 11.04 -0.02 -41.83
N ALA A 558 9.84 0.31 -41.35
CA ALA A 558 9.46 0.05 -39.97
C ALA A 558 7.94 0.09 -39.75
N ALA A 559 7.50 -0.57 -38.70
CA ALA A 559 6.17 -0.40 -38.09
C ALA A 559 6.35 -0.12 -36.60
N THR A 560 5.82 0.99 -36.11
CA THR A 560 6.04 1.48 -34.74
C THR A 560 4.74 1.90 -34.06
N LEU A 561 4.73 1.96 -32.74
CA LEU A 561 3.67 2.60 -31.97
C LEU A 561 4.08 4.01 -31.55
N ILE A 562 3.12 4.93 -31.66
CA ILE A 562 3.21 6.31 -31.16
C ILE A 562 2.02 6.60 -30.25
N ILE A 563 2.17 7.60 -29.38
CA ILE A 563 1.08 8.19 -28.59
C ILE A 563 0.74 9.53 -29.24
N ASP A 564 -0.55 9.85 -29.37
CA ASP A 564 -1.04 11.14 -29.84
C ASP A 564 -1.14 12.14 -28.68
N ALA A 565 -0.43 13.26 -28.78
CA ALA A 565 -0.44 14.34 -27.81
C ALA A 565 -1.51 15.41 -28.14
N ASP A 566 -2.79 15.06 -28.00
CA ASP A 566 -3.97 15.97 -27.86
C ASP A 566 -3.87 17.40 -28.42
N SER A 567 -3.35 17.58 -29.62
CA SER A 567 -3.28 18.89 -30.28
C SER A 567 -3.70 18.74 -31.73
N ALA A 568 -4.70 19.54 -32.09
CA ALA A 568 -5.28 19.59 -33.41
C ALA A 568 -4.15 19.80 -34.45
N PHE A 569 -3.92 18.77 -35.26
CA PHE A 569 -3.06 18.76 -36.44
C PHE A 569 -1.56 18.92 -36.18
N GLU A 570 -0.89 17.89 -35.64
CA GLU A 570 0.37 17.33 -36.16
C GLU A 570 0.87 16.17 -35.27
N LEU A 571 0.73 14.91 -35.73
CA LEU A 571 1.25 13.71 -35.06
C LEU A 571 2.79 13.65 -35.14
N THR A 572 3.46 14.51 -34.37
CA THR A 572 4.92 14.67 -34.30
C THR A 572 5.57 13.91 -33.14
N ASP A 573 4.79 13.07 -32.45
CA ASP A 573 5.19 12.45 -31.19
C ASP A 573 6.28 11.37 -31.32
N PRO A 574 7.08 11.17 -30.26
CA PRO A 574 8.14 10.18 -30.24
C PRO A 574 7.61 8.75 -30.34
N ILE A 575 8.37 7.91 -31.03
CA ILE A 575 8.13 6.47 -31.10
C ILE A 575 8.26 5.87 -29.70
N VAL A 576 7.21 5.15 -29.28
CA VAL A 576 7.19 4.48 -27.97
C VAL A 576 7.65 3.04 -28.08
N LEU A 577 7.35 2.38 -29.20
CA LEU A 577 7.75 0.99 -29.43
C LEU A 577 7.99 0.71 -30.92
N ASN A 578 9.07 0.01 -31.25
CA ASN A 578 9.26 -0.55 -32.58
C ASN A 578 8.70 -1.97 -32.62
N LEU A 579 7.70 -2.21 -33.46
CA LEU A 579 7.07 -3.53 -33.61
C LEU A 579 7.78 -4.36 -34.68
N LEU A 580 8.23 -3.73 -35.76
CA LEU A 580 8.88 -4.40 -36.89
C LEU A 580 9.93 -3.46 -37.50
N GLY A 581 11.18 -3.93 -37.57
CA GLY A 581 12.28 -3.19 -38.18
C GLY A 581 12.56 -3.57 -39.64
N PRO A 582 13.58 -2.96 -40.27
CA PRO A 582 13.92 -3.21 -41.66
C PRO A 582 14.22 -4.68 -41.93
N GLN A 583 13.88 -5.15 -43.14
CA GLN A 583 14.18 -6.50 -43.64
C GLN A 583 13.59 -7.65 -42.80
N ARG A 584 12.65 -7.39 -41.89
CA ARG A 584 11.92 -8.41 -41.14
C ARG A 584 10.52 -8.58 -41.72
N SER A 585 10.15 -9.81 -42.04
CA SER A 585 8.79 -10.18 -42.47
C SER A 585 7.84 -10.44 -41.30
N ALA A 586 8.38 -10.70 -40.10
CA ALA A 586 7.61 -10.91 -38.89
C ALA A 586 8.41 -10.55 -37.63
N ALA A 587 7.71 -10.19 -36.57
CA ALA A 587 8.27 -10.00 -35.23
C ALA A 587 7.18 -10.25 -34.17
N SER A 588 7.62 -10.69 -33.00
CA SER A 588 6.78 -10.72 -31.80
C SER A 588 7.62 -10.33 -30.58
N GLY A 589 6.97 -9.87 -29.53
CA GLY A 589 7.65 -9.47 -28.31
C GLY A 589 6.70 -8.97 -27.25
N GLU A 590 7.28 -8.68 -26.08
CA GLU A 590 6.58 -8.12 -24.94
C GLU A 590 7.24 -6.80 -24.53
N HIS A 591 6.44 -5.88 -24.04
CA HIS A 591 6.88 -4.57 -23.61
C HIS A 591 6.14 -4.17 -22.34
N TYR A 592 6.89 -3.88 -21.29
CA TYR A 592 6.32 -3.36 -20.06
C TYR A 592 5.93 -1.89 -20.26
N MET A 593 4.66 -1.55 -20.08
CA MET A 593 4.18 -0.23 -20.44
C MET A 593 4.63 0.83 -19.42
N SER A 594 5.13 1.95 -19.92
CA SER A 594 5.34 3.16 -19.11
C SER A 594 3.99 3.74 -18.64
N ALA A 595 4.03 4.63 -17.63
CA ALA A 595 2.82 5.31 -17.16
C ALA A 595 2.09 6.04 -18.31
N ASN A 596 2.84 6.80 -19.13
CA ASN A 596 2.28 7.52 -20.28
C ASN A 596 1.68 6.58 -21.32
N LEU A 597 2.32 5.43 -21.59
CA LEU A 597 1.78 4.45 -22.54
C LEU A 597 0.50 3.79 -21.99
N ARG A 598 0.44 3.47 -20.69
CA ARG A 598 -0.78 2.95 -20.06
C ARG A 598 -1.94 3.94 -20.20
N GLU A 599 -1.71 5.20 -19.85
CA GLU A 599 -2.72 6.26 -19.93
C GLU A 599 -3.20 6.47 -21.38
N ALA A 600 -2.27 6.52 -22.34
CA ALA A 600 -2.60 6.64 -23.75
C ALA A 600 -3.41 5.44 -24.28
N MET A 601 -3.09 4.21 -23.85
CA MET A 601 -3.86 3.02 -24.21
C MET A 601 -5.29 3.10 -23.67
N GLN A 602 -5.46 3.52 -22.40
CA GLN A 602 -6.77 3.70 -21.79
C GLN A 602 -7.60 4.77 -22.51
N ALA A 603 -6.97 5.86 -22.93
CA ALA A 603 -7.58 6.96 -23.67
C ALA A 603 -7.74 6.69 -25.19
N GLN A 604 -7.36 5.50 -25.68
CA GLN A 604 -7.37 5.14 -27.11
C GLN A 604 -6.61 6.14 -28.00
N ARG A 605 -5.46 6.61 -27.49
CA ARG A 605 -4.53 7.56 -28.13
C ARG A 605 -3.24 6.91 -28.63
N VAL A 606 -3.24 5.59 -28.84
CA VAL A 606 -2.09 4.87 -29.40
C VAL A 606 -2.36 4.53 -30.86
N TYR A 607 -1.36 4.78 -31.70
CA TYR A 607 -1.47 4.62 -33.15
C TYR A 607 -0.29 3.80 -33.68
N LEU A 608 -0.57 3.03 -34.73
CA LEU A 608 0.45 2.41 -35.56
C LEU A 608 0.99 3.45 -36.55
N LYS A 609 2.31 3.56 -36.69
CA LYS A 609 2.97 4.39 -37.69
C LYS A 609 3.85 3.52 -38.57
N VAL A 610 3.63 3.56 -39.88
CA VAL A 610 4.29 2.69 -40.86
C VAL A 610 5.16 3.51 -41.80
N PHE A 611 6.39 3.04 -42.00
CA PHE A 611 7.40 3.68 -42.84
C PHE A 611 7.81 2.72 -43.95
N GLY A 612 7.95 3.23 -45.17
CA GLY A 612 8.47 2.46 -46.28
C GLY A 612 8.70 3.29 -47.52
N SER A 613 9.31 2.67 -48.53
CA SER A 613 9.83 3.37 -49.72
C SER A 613 8.77 4.07 -50.56
N SER A 614 7.52 3.60 -50.49
CA SER A 614 6.37 4.16 -51.23
C SER A 614 5.45 5.02 -50.36
N LEU A 615 5.82 5.28 -49.10
CA LEU A 615 5.06 6.12 -48.16
C LEU A 615 5.73 7.49 -47.99
N PRO A 616 5.03 8.51 -47.45
CA PRO A 616 5.64 9.77 -47.05
C PRO A 616 6.81 9.55 -46.09
N ARG A 617 7.76 10.49 -46.07
CA ARG A 617 8.97 10.39 -45.22
C ARG A 617 8.62 10.32 -43.74
N GLU A 618 7.60 11.07 -43.36
CA GLU A 618 7.00 11.10 -42.03
C GLU A 618 6.23 9.81 -41.68
N GLY A 619 6.02 8.89 -42.62
CA GLY A 619 5.22 7.67 -42.45
C GLY A 619 3.71 7.91 -42.54
N LEU A 620 2.93 6.82 -42.54
CA LEU A 620 1.47 6.88 -42.42
C LEU A 620 1.01 6.37 -41.06
N THR A 621 0.11 7.13 -40.44
CA THR A 621 -0.48 6.77 -39.14
C THR A 621 -1.83 6.06 -39.32
N TYR A 622 -2.05 5.04 -38.51
CA TYR A 622 -3.27 4.24 -38.45
C TYR A 622 -3.71 4.10 -36.98
N ARG A 623 -4.94 4.47 -36.67
CA ARG A 623 -5.48 4.38 -35.31
C ARG A 623 -5.74 2.92 -34.95
N LEU A 624 -5.28 2.53 -33.77
CA LEU A 624 -5.60 1.20 -33.23
C LEU A 624 -7.09 1.13 -32.89
N PRO A 625 -7.79 0.03 -33.24
CA PRO A 625 -9.19 -0.18 -32.87
C PRO A 625 -9.38 -0.45 -31.37
#